data_AF-A0AAU3IH37-F1
#
_entry.id   AF-A0AAU3IH37-F1
#
_cell.length_a   1.000
_cell.length_b   1.000
_cell.length_c   1.000
_cell.angle_alpha   90.00
_cell.angle_beta   90.00
_cell.angle_gamma   90.00
#
_symmetry.space_group_name_H-M   'P 1'
#
loop_
_entity.id
_entity.type
_entity.pdbx_description
1 polymer ?
#
loop_
_entity_poly.entity_id
_entity_poly.type
_entity_poly.pdbx_seq_one_letter_code
_entity_poly.pdbx_strand_id
1 'polypeptide(L)'
;MGWFDALLGRSKAARPDLDALFALPSAAVTLRAATGFAPVGTGSVCFRAAEGGAFARLQQEIEALMGETRVSQDAYGYTWLSVRNPDVAGLVTDLHAANSSLESAGFGPSLLCTLVTFADSAQRKLAIVYLYKRGTFYPFAPAGEPRRDNALELQVRGVLEQELRIEPDLASWFPVWGAPGL
;
A
#
# COMPACT_ATOMS: atom_id res chain seq x y z
N MET A 1 23.02 -20.99 -14.48
CA MET A 1 21.56 -20.79 -14.41
C MET A 1 20.89 -22.02 -15.00
N GLY A 2 20.34 -22.89 -14.16
CA GLY A 2 19.94 -24.25 -14.55
C GLY A 2 18.47 -24.35 -14.94
N TRP A 3 18.22 -25.02 -16.07
CA TRP A 3 16.93 -25.38 -16.66
C TRP A 3 16.03 -26.26 -15.78
N PHE A 4 16.52 -26.75 -14.64
CA PHE A 4 15.79 -27.63 -13.73
C PHE A 4 14.95 -26.92 -12.66
N ASP A 5 15.15 -25.62 -12.40
CA ASP A 5 14.36 -24.90 -11.39
C ASP A 5 12.89 -24.68 -11.81
N ALA A 6 12.59 -24.72 -13.11
CA ALA A 6 11.22 -24.56 -13.63
C ALA A 6 10.33 -25.81 -13.40
N LEU A 7 10.92 -27.00 -13.23
CA LEU A 7 10.19 -28.27 -13.09
C LEU A 7 9.77 -28.59 -11.64
N LEU A 8 10.33 -27.90 -10.64
CA LEU A 8 10.03 -28.16 -9.22
C LEU A 8 8.95 -27.23 -8.63
N GLY A 9 8.26 -26.43 -9.44
CA GLY A 9 7.15 -25.58 -8.99
C GLY A 9 7.53 -24.51 -7.95
N ARG A 10 8.81 -24.40 -7.58
CA ARG A 10 9.36 -23.34 -6.76
C ARG A 10 9.63 -22.14 -7.65
N SER A 11 8.55 -21.51 -8.11
CA SER A 11 8.65 -20.12 -8.53
C SER A 11 9.21 -19.35 -7.33
N LYS A 12 10.43 -18.82 -7.49
CA LYS A 12 11.00 -17.89 -6.52
C LYS A 12 10.00 -16.75 -6.41
N ALA A 13 9.38 -16.58 -5.24
CA ALA A 13 8.40 -15.52 -5.03
C ALA A 13 8.99 -14.21 -5.55
N ALA A 14 8.26 -13.54 -6.45
CA ALA A 14 8.72 -12.28 -7.01
C ALA A 14 9.06 -11.34 -5.85
N ARG A 15 10.28 -10.79 -5.86
CA ARG A 15 10.66 -9.83 -4.83
C ARG A 15 9.78 -8.59 -5.01
N PRO A 16 9.20 -8.06 -3.92
CA PRO A 16 8.42 -6.83 -4.00
C PRO A 16 9.30 -5.70 -4.55
N ASP A 17 8.83 -5.02 -5.59
CA ASP A 17 9.47 -3.80 -6.08
C ASP A 17 9.02 -2.63 -5.20
N LEU A 18 9.76 -2.33 -4.15
CA LEU A 18 9.42 -1.24 -3.23
C LEU A 18 9.60 0.14 -3.88
N ASP A 19 10.40 0.23 -4.94
CA ASP A 19 10.68 1.49 -5.64
C ASP A 19 9.50 1.94 -6.50
N ALA A 20 8.60 1.01 -6.85
CA ALA A 20 7.35 1.34 -7.56
C ALA A 20 6.53 2.44 -6.86
N LEU A 21 6.62 2.55 -5.53
CA LEU A 21 5.94 3.59 -4.76
C LEU A 21 6.36 5.01 -5.18
N PHE A 22 7.58 5.20 -5.68
CA PHE A 22 8.10 6.51 -6.11
C PHE A 22 7.40 7.08 -7.36
N ALA A 23 6.55 6.30 -8.05
CA ALA A 23 5.68 6.81 -9.09
C ALA A 23 4.44 7.56 -8.55
N LEU A 24 4.04 7.31 -7.29
CA LEU A 24 2.84 7.90 -6.69
C LEU A 24 2.82 9.43 -6.61
N PRO A 25 3.94 10.15 -6.34
CA PRO A 25 3.91 11.61 -6.30
C PRO A 25 3.51 12.23 -7.65
N SER A 26 4.00 11.69 -8.77
CA SER A 26 3.59 12.13 -10.11
C SER A 26 2.12 11.79 -10.37
N ALA A 27 1.74 10.54 -10.11
CA ALA A 27 0.36 10.07 -10.26
C ALA A 27 -0.65 10.90 -9.44
N ALA A 28 -0.26 11.37 -8.25
CA ALA A 28 -1.08 12.20 -7.38
C ALA A 28 -1.39 13.58 -8.00
N VAL A 29 -0.49 14.14 -8.82
CA VAL A 29 -0.73 15.38 -9.57
C VAL A 29 -1.79 15.13 -10.64
N THR A 30 -1.62 14.08 -11.45
CA THR A 30 -2.57 13.69 -12.50
C THR A 30 -3.95 13.38 -11.92
N LEU A 31 -4.00 12.61 -10.82
CA LEU A 31 -5.24 12.29 -10.10
C LEU A 31 -5.98 13.55 -9.65
N ARG A 32 -5.28 14.49 -9.01
CA ARG A 32 -5.87 15.73 -8.52
C ARG A 32 -6.44 16.56 -9.67
N ALA A 33 -5.69 16.70 -10.75
CA ALA A 33 -6.11 17.47 -11.91
C ALA A 33 -7.37 16.89 -12.57
N ALA A 34 -7.49 15.56 -12.65
CA ALA A 34 -8.60 14.90 -13.32
C ALA A 34 -9.84 14.70 -12.44
N THR A 35 -9.68 14.56 -11.12
CA THR A 35 -10.76 14.08 -10.22
C THR A 35 -11.00 14.96 -9.00
N GLY A 36 -10.10 15.88 -8.68
CA GLY A 36 -10.16 16.69 -7.46
C GLY A 36 -9.71 15.98 -6.19
N PHE A 37 -9.35 14.68 -6.24
CA PHE A 37 -8.79 13.96 -5.10
C PHE A 37 -7.34 14.41 -4.84
N ALA A 38 -7.06 14.85 -3.61
CA ALA A 38 -5.73 15.26 -3.17
C ALA A 38 -5.22 14.36 -2.05
N PRO A 39 -3.90 14.11 -1.95
CA PRO A 39 -3.31 13.37 -0.83
C PRO A 39 -3.70 14.02 0.50
N VAL A 40 -4.08 13.19 1.48
CA VAL A 40 -4.41 13.66 2.84
C VAL A 40 -3.21 13.61 3.79
N GLY A 41 -2.04 13.23 3.28
CA GLY A 41 -0.82 13.07 4.04
C GLY A 41 -0.84 11.88 5.00
N THR A 42 -1.59 10.83 4.68
CA THR A 42 -1.62 9.58 5.45
C THR A 42 -1.44 8.40 4.51
N GLY A 43 -0.63 7.45 4.95
CA GLY A 43 -0.47 6.16 4.28
C GLY A 43 -0.19 5.06 5.29
N SER A 44 -0.29 3.82 4.84
CA SER A 44 -0.05 2.67 5.71
C SER A 44 0.50 1.46 4.96
N VAL A 45 1.27 0.67 5.70
CA VAL A 45 1.83 -0.62 5.29
C VAL A 45 1.07 -1.73 5.99
N CYS A 46 0.53 -2.66 5.22
CA CYS A 46 -0.14 -3.87 5.70
C CYS A 46 0.79 -5.08 5.59
N PHE A 47 0.91 -5.83 6.66
CA PHE A 47 1.66 -7.07 6.68
C PHE A 47 1.10 -8.05 7.72
N ARG A 48 1.46 -9.33 7.55
CA ARG A 48 1.13 -10.37 8.52
C ARG A 48 2.31 -10.55 9.49
N ALA A 49 2.14 -10.12 10.74
CA ALA A 49 3.14 -10.38 11.76
C ALA A 49 3.30 -11.90 11.99
N ALA A 50 4.55 -12.36 12.10
CA ALA A 50 4.84 -13.70 12.61
C ALA A 50 4.58 -13.71 14.13
N GLU A 51 4.03 -14.80 14.65
CA GLU A 51 3.84 -14.95 16.09
C GLU A 51 5.21 -14.95 16.80
N GLY A 52 5.41 -14.08 17.80
CA GLY A 52 6.59 -14.09 18.67
C GLY A 52 7.25 -12.73 18.96
N GLY A 53 8.25 -12.74 19.85
CA GLY A 53 8.91 -11.52 20.36
C GLY A 53 9.80 -10.76 19.37
N ALA A 54 10.17 -11.37 18.24
CA ALA A 54 10.95 -10.71 17.19
C ALA A 54 10.18 -9.55 16.54
N PHE A 55 8.85 -9.68 16.41
CA PHE A 55 8.02 -8.63 15.86
C PHE A 55 7.94 -7.41 16.79
N ALA A 56 7.74 -7.63 18.10
CA ALA A 56 7.66 -6.54 19.08
C ALA A 56 8.94 -5.67 19.10
N ARG A 57 10.11 -6.29 18.92
CA ARG A 57 11.38 -5.58 18.82
C ARG A 57 11.51 -4.77 17.53
N LEU A 58 11.16 -5.37 16.39
CA LEU A 58 11.16 -4.67 15.10
C LEU A 58 10.21 -3.47 15.11
N GLN A 59 9.03 -3.63 15.72
CA GLN A 59 8.08 -2.54 15.87
C GLN A 59 8.71 -1.35 16.59
N GLN A 60 9.40 -1.58 17.72
CA GLN A 60 10.09 -0.53 18.46
C GLN A 60 11.22 0.12 17.64
N GLU A 61 11.97 -0.66 16.85
CA GLU A 61 13.04 -0.14 15.99
C GLU A 61 12.48 0.75 14.88
N ILE A 62 11.39 0.32 14.25
CA ILE A 62 10.67 1.07 13.22
C ILE A 62 10.07 2.37 13.78
N GLU A 63 9.43 2.32 14.95
CA GLU A 63 8.90 3.50 15.64
C GLU A 63 10.01 4.46 16.10
N ALA A 64 11.22 3.96 16.39
CA ALA A 64 12.37 4.79 16.77
C ALA A 64 13.06 5.45 15.56
N LEU A 65 12.96 4.83 14.37
CA LEU A 65 13.62 5.29 13.14
C LEU A 65 12.73 6.23 12.30
N MET A 66 11.41 6.12 12.44
CA MET A 66 10.44 6.91 11.67
C MET A 66 9.67 7.84 12.61
N GLY A 67 9.19 8.98 12.10
CA GLY A 67 8.52 10.03 12.90
C GLY A 67 7.17 9.62 13.50
N GLU A 68 6.10 10.34 13.20
CA GLU A 68 4.75 10.00 13.69
C GLU A 68 4.22 8.70 13.05
N THR A 69 4.64 7.58 13.63
CA THR A 69 4.27 6.23 13.22
C THR A 69 3.32 5.64 14.25
N ARG A 70 2.23 5.00 13.79
CA ARG A 70 1.29 4.29 14.67
C ARG A 70 1.02 2.90 14.13
N VAL A 71 1.11 1.92 15.03
CA VAL A 71 0.83 0.53 14.74
C VAL A 71 -0.56 0.17 15.26
N SER A 72 -1.31 -0.57 14.46
CA SER A 72 -2.63 -1.09 14.81
C SER A 72 -2.84 -2.47 14.20
N GLN A 73 -3.76 -3.24 14.77
CA GLN A 73 -4.19 -4.52 14.19
C GLN A 73 -5.67 -4.41 13.82
N ASP A 74 -6.05 -4.96 12.66
CA ASP A 74 -7.45 -5.04 12.25
C ASP A 74 -8.16 -6.30 12.76
N ALA A 75 -9.47 -6.36 12.55
CA ALA A 75 -10.31 -7.49 12.95
C ALA A 75 -9.96 -8.82 12.25
N TYR A 76 -9.18 -8.77 11.16
CA TYR A 76 -8.74 -9.93 10.39
C TYR A 76 -7.34 -10.41 10.80
N GLY A 77 -6.73 -9.75 11.79
CA GLY A 77 -5.41 -10.10 12.32
C GLY A 77 -4.24 -9.52 11.53
N TYR A 78 -4.48 -8.65 10.54
CA TYR A 78 -3.40 -7.96 9.84
C TYR A 78 -2.89 -6.79 10.65
N THR A 79 -1.58 -6.59 10.58
CA THR A 79 -0.91 -5.47 11.25
C THR A 79 -0.72 -4.35 10.24
N TRP A 80 -1.04 -3.15 10.70
CA TRP A 80 -0.93 -1.92 9.93
C TRP A 80 0.05 -1.00 10.62
N LEU A 81 1.03 -0.56 9.85
CA LEU A 81 1.89 0.54 10.23
C LEU A 81 1.45 1.77 9.46
N SER A 82 1.03 2.81 10.18
CA SER A 82 0.57 4.06 9.57
C SER A 82 1.58 5.18 9.77
N VAL A 83 1.76 5.99 8.73
CA VAL A 83 2.66 7.14 8.70
C VAL A 83 1.87 8.39 8.30
N ARG A 84 2.24 9.53 8.90
CA ARG A 84 1.74 10.84 8.47
C ARG A 84 2.87 11.70 7.93
N ASN A 85 2.63 12.29 6.77
CA ASN A 85 3.48 13.31 6.19
C ASN A 85 2.65 14.14 5.21
N PRO A 86 2.53 15.48 5.41
CA PRO A 86 1.70 16.32 4.54
C PRO A 86 2.23 16.45 3.12
N ASP A 87 3.53 16.21 2.90
CA ASP A 87 4.10 16.13 1.57
C ASP A 87 4.01 14.69 1.03
N VAL A 88 3.47 14.53 -0.18
CA VAL A 88 3.26 13.19 -0.77
C VAL A 88 4.56 12.50 -1.11
N ALA A 89 5.60 13.24 -1.52
CA ALA A 89 6.92 12.66 -1.81
C ALA A 89 7.61 12.20 -0.52
N GLY A 90 7.55 13.03 0.54
CA GLY A 90 7.95 12.64 1.89
C GLY A 90 7.21 11.42 2.39
N LEU A 91 5.88 11.39 2.28
CA LEU A 91 5.04 10.24 2.68
C LEU A 91 5.47 8.95 1.99
N VAL A 92 5.68 9.01 0.68
CA VAL A 92 6.14 7.84 -0.10
C VAL A 92 7.54 7.40 0.33
N THR A 93 8.43 8.35 0.63
CA THR A 93 9.77 8.05 1.17
C THR A 93 9.67 7.33 2.51
N ASP A 94 8.83 7.82 3.41
CA ASP A 94 8.65 7.22 4.73
C ASP A 94 8.02 5.82 4.64
N LEU A 95 7.03 5.63 3.77
CA LEU A 95 6.42 4.32 3.50
C LEU A 95 7.43 3.34 2.89
N HIS A 96 8.26 3.80 1.95
CA HIS A 96 9.33 2.99 1.38
C HIS A 96 10.34 2.58 2.47
N ALA A 97 10.75 3.51 3.33
CA ALA A 97 11.65 3.20 4.44
C ALA A 97 11.04 2.15 5.39
N ALA A 98 9.77 2.29 5.76
CA ALA A 98 9.05 1.30 6.57
C ALA A 98 9.08 -0.10 5.93
N ASN A 99 8.82 -0.17 4.63
CA ASN A 99 8.82 -1.42 3.87
C ASN A 99 10.21 -2.06 3.80
N SER A 100 11.23 -1.25 3.52
CA SER A 100 12.62 -1.70 3.44
C SER A 100 13.14 -2.19 4.80
N SER A 101 12.73 -1.56 5.89
CA SER A 101 13.01 -2.03 7.26
C SER A 101 12.33 -3.37 7.56
N LEU A 102 11.04 -3.50 7.23
CA LEU A 102 10.29 -4.76 7.38
C LEU A 102 10.93 -5.89 6.55
N GLU A 103 11.30 -5.62 5.30
CA GLU A 103 11.97 -6.60 4.44
C GLU A 103 13.33 -7.02 5.00
N SER A 104 14.15 -6.05 5.43
CA SER A 104 15.47 -6.30 6.02
C SER A 104 15.40 -7.13 7.30
N ALA A 105 14.32 -7.00 8.05
CA ALA A 105 14.05 -7.80 9.24
C ALA A 105 13.42 -9.17 8.95
N GLY A 106 13.26 -9.54 7.68
CA GLY A 106 12.76 -10.85 7.25
C GLY A 106 11.24 -10.94 7.06
N PHE A 107 10.52 -9.83 7.15
CA PHE A 107 9.06 -9.80 6.96
C PHE A 107 8.63 -9.59 5.50
N GLY A 108 9.59 -9.52 4.56
CA GLY A 108 9.31 -9.35 3.12
C GLY A 108 8.23 -10.30 2.56
N PRO A 109 8.28 -11.62 2.83
CA PRO A 109 7.23 -12.57 2.40
C PRO A 109 5.85 -12.32 3.02
N SER A 110 5.79 -11.61 4.13
CA SER A 110 4.58 -11.26 4.88
C SER A 110 4.01 -9.89 4.52
N LEU A 111 4.72 -9.08 3.72
CA LEU A 111 4.20 -7.81 3.20
C LEU A 111 3.00 -8.07 2.28
N LEU A 112 1.91 -7.34 2.49
CA LEU A 112 0.65 -7.52 1.75
C LEU A 112 0.37 -6.36 0.80
N CYS A 113 0.27 -5.15 1.34
CA CYS A 113 0.11 -3.94 0.54
C CYS A 113 0.62 -2.68 1.25
N THR A 114 0.83 -1.61 0.48
CA THR A 114 0.94 -0.24 0.99
C THR A 114 -0.17 0.59 0.38
N LEU A 115 -0.71 1.57 1.10
CA LEU A 115 -1.66 2.51 0.53
C LEU A 115 -1.35 3.96 0.89
N VAL A 116 -1.74 4.87 0.00
CA VAL A 116 -1.78 6.31 0.23
C VAL A 116 -3.22 6.80 0.11
N THR A 117 -3.67 7.55 1.10
CA THR A 117 -5.04 8.06 1.14
C THR A 117 -5.15 9.43 0.47
N PHE A 118 -6.23 9.59 -0.27
CA PHE A 118 -6.68 10.80 -0.92
C PHE A 118 -8.10 11.15 -0.47
N ALA A 119 -8.44 12.43 -0.55
CA ALA A 119 -9.80 12.90 -0.37
C ALA A 119 -10.15 14.03 -1.34
N ASP A 120 -11.43 14.13 -1.69
CA ASP A 120 -11.95 15.26 -2.46
C ASP A 120 -12.56 16.35 -1.55
N SER A 121 -13.10 17.40 -2.17
CA SER A 121 -13.76 18.50 -1.44
C SER A 121 -15.00 18.08 -0.66
N ALA A 122 -15.63 16.97 -1.05
CA ALA A 122 -16.77 16.37 -0.35
C ALA A 122 -16.34 15.39 0.75
N GLN A 123 -15.05 15.29 1.06
CA GLN A 123 -14.47 14.37 2.04
C GLN A 123 -14.68 12.88 1.70
N ARG A 124 -15.00 12.56 0.44
CA ARG A 124 -14.97 11.16 -0.01
C ARG A 124 -13.54 10.67 0.03
N LYS A 125 -13.35 9.42 0.47
CA LYS A 125 -12.03 8.81 0.61
C LYS A 125 -11.72 7.93 -0.59
N LEU A 126 -10.45 7.91 -0.94
CA LEU A 126 -9.88 7.08 -1.99
C LEU A 126 -8.50 6.63 -1.52
N ALA A 127 -8.18 5.35 -1.64
CA ALA A 127 -6.84 4.84 -1.49
C ALA A 127 -6.28 4.44 -2.86
N ILE A 128 -5.00 4.72 -3.08
CA ILE A 128 -4.22 4.03 -4.09
C ILE A 128 -3.41 2.95 -3.37
N VAL A 129 -3.68 1.69 -3.67
CA VAL A 129 -3.13 0.52 -2.98
C VAL A 129 -2.11 -0.17 -3.87
N TYR A 130 -0.91 -0.39 -3.36
CA TYR A 130 0.16 -1.15 -3.98
C TYR A 130 0.21 -2.59 -3.48
N LEU A 131 0.13 -3.58 -4.37
CA LEU A 131 0.17 -5.01 -4.05
C LEU A 131 1.58 -5.58 -4.22
N TYR A 132 2.24 -5.92 -3.12
CA TYR A 132 3.63 -6.41 -3.15
C TYR A 132 3.86 -7.64 -4.01
N LYS A 133 2.98 -8.64 -3.88
CA LYS A 133 3.12 -9.91 -4.61
C LYS A 133 2.93 -9.77 -6.12
N ARG A 134 2.24 -8.71 -6.55
CA ARG A 134 1.91 -8.47 -7.97
C ARG A 134 2.74 -7.33 -8.57
N GLY A 135 3.27 -6.43 -7.76
CA GLY A 135 3.97 -5.23 -8.22
C GLY A 135 3.04 -4.30 -9.00
N THR A 136 1.79 -4.19 -8.57
CA THR A 136 0.72 -3.44 -9.25
C THR A 136 -0.05 -2.57 -8.28
N PHE A 137 -0.74 -1.56 -8.81
CA PHE A 137 -1.59 -0.64 -8.06
C PHE A 137 -3.06 -0.86 -8.36
N TYR A 138 -3.95 -0.60 -7.40
CA TYR A 138 -5.37 -0.45 -7.68
C TYR A 138 -5.99 0.67 -6.82
N PRO A 139 -6.99 1.38 -7.35
CA PRO A 139 -7.78 2.30 -6.56
C PRO A 139 -8.81 1.54 -5.71
N PHE A 140 -9.01 2.01 -4.49
CA PHE A 140 -10.05 1.54 -3.60
C PHE A 140 -10.83 2.73 -3.04
N ALA A 141 -12.14 2.78 -3.28
CA ALA A 141 -13.00 3.90 -2.89
C ALA A 141 -14.09 3.42 -1.92
N PRO A 142 -13.87 3.52 -0.59
CA PRO A 142 -14.87 3.11 0.38
C PRO A 142 -16.13 4.01 0.31
N ALA A 143 -17.31 3.40 0.36
CA ALA A 143 -18.61 4.07 0.40
C ALA A 143 -19.42 3.62 1.65
N GLY A 144 -18.69 3.34 2.73
CA GLY A 144 -19.16 2.73 3.98
C GLY A 144 -19.05 1.20 3.94
N GLU A 145 -18.68 0.54 5.03
CA GLU A 145 -18.48 -0.91 5.04
C GLU A 145 -19.82 -1.69 4.93
N PRO A 146 -19.94 -2.73 4.08
CA PRO A 146 -18.95 -3.30 3.15
C PRO A 146 -19.14 -2.85 1.68
N ARG A 147 -19.54 -1.61 1.44
CA ARG A 147 -19.81 -1.00 0.11
C ARG A 147 -18.63 -0.17 -0.39
N ARG A 148 -18.30 -0.32 -1.68
CA ARG A 148 -17.31 0.49 -2.40
C ARG A 148 -17.94 1.19 -3.61
N ASP A 149 -17.38 2.34 -3.97
CA ASP A 149 -17.76 3.09 -5.17
C ASP A 149 -16.96 2.58 -6.39
N ASN A 150 -17.45 1.49 -7.00
CA ASN A 150 -16.79 0.88 -8.16
C ASN A 150 -16.70 1.85 -9.36
N ALA A 151 -17.63 2.81 -9.49
CA ALA A 151 -17.59 3.77 -10.58
C ALA A 151 -16.41 4.73 -10.42
N LEU A 152 -16.18 5.22 -9.21
CA LEU A 152 -15.01 6.02 -8.87
C LEU A 152 -13.71 5.20 -9.04
N GLU A 153 -13.67 3.94 -8.60
CA GLU A 153 -12.48 3.09 -8.76
C GLU A 153 -12.13 2.89 -10.25
N LEU A 154 -13.11 2.62 -11.11
CA LEU A 154 -12.88 2.48 -12.55
C LEU A 154 -12.48 3.79 -13.23
N GLN A 155 -13.06 4.93 -12.81
CA GLN A 155 -12.65 6.26 -13.27
C GLN A 155 -11.18 6.52 -12.92
N VAL A 156 -10.79 6.30 -11.66
CA VAL A 156 -9.42 6.52 -11.18
C VAL A 156 -8.43 5.59 -11.89
N ARG A 157 -8.82 4.34 -12.16
CA ARG A 157 -8.03 3.42 -12.99
C ARG A 157 -7.73 4.02 -14.36
N GLY A 158 -8.73 4.56 -15.06
CA GLY A 158 -8.53 5.17 -16.37
C GLY A 158 -7.63 6.41 -16.33
N VAL A 159 -7.70 7.19 -15.25
CA VAL A 159 -6.83 8.37 -15.05
C VAL A 159 -5.37 7.96 -14.81
N LEU A 160 -5.13 6.85 -14.11
CA LEU A 160 -3.79 6.47 -13.64
C LEU A 160 -3.11 5.37 -14.46
N GLU A 161 -3.76 4.78 -15.46
CA GLU A 161 -3.21 3.66 -16.23
C GLU A 161 -1.91 3.97 -16.99
N GLN A 162 -1.65 5.26 -17.28
CA GLN A 162 -0.41 5.73 -17.91
C GLN A 162 0.67 6.15 -16.90
N GLU A 163 0.30 6.32 -15.63
CA GLU A 163 1.19 6.79 -14.55
C GLU A 163 1.67 5.64 -13.67
N LEU A 164 0.81 4.66 -13.44
CA LEU A 164 1.03 3.53 -12.54
C LEU A 164 0.75 2.22 -13.27
N ARG A 165 1.48 1.17 -12.88
CA ARG A 165 1.16 -0.20 -13.32
C ARG A 165 -0.10 -0.69 -12.62
N ILE A 166 -1.27 -0.39 -13.20
CA ILE A 166 -2.55 -0.78 -12.63
C ILE A 166 -2.78 -2.30 -12.72
N GLU A 167 -3.35 -2.87 -11.68
CA GLU A 167 -3.74 -4.27 -11.61
C GLU A 167 -4.87 -4.58 -12.61
N PRO A 168 -4.63 -5.40 -13.64
CA PRO A 168 -5.65 -5.72 -14.64
C PRO A 168 -6.79 -6.60 -14.11
N ASP A 169 -6.50 -7.46 -13.12
CA ASP A 169 -7.48 -8.39 -12.55
C ASP A 169 -8.25 -7.74 -11.40
N LEU A 170 -9.51 -7.39 -11.66
CA LEU A 170 -10.41 -6.80 -10.67
C LEU A 170 -10.71 -7.74 -9.49
N ALA A 171 -10.57 -9.06 -9.65
CA ALA A 171 -10.73 -10.00 -8.52
C ALA A 171 -9.58 -9.89 -7.51
N SER A 172 -8.44 -9.34 -7.93
CA SER A 172 -7.30 -9.04 -7.06
C SER A 172 -7.43 -7.67 -6.36
N TRP A 173 -8.52 -6.92 -6.61
CA TRP A 173 -8.80 -5.66 -5.92
C TRP A 173 -9.52 -5.95 -4.60
N PHE A 174 -8.72 -6.39 -3.63
CA PHE A 174 -9.20 -6.73 -2.30
C PHE A 174 -9.70 -5.48 -1.59
N PRO A 175 -10.82 -5.55 -0.87
CA PRO A 175 -11.22 -4.44 -0.02
C PRO A 175 -10.26 -4.33 1.17
N VAL A 176 -9.80 -3.11 1.45
CA VAL A 176 -8.93 -2.80 2.60
C VAL A 176 -9.73 -2.03 3.67
N TRP A 177 -10.83 -2.64 4.12
CA TRP A 177 -11.68 -2.07 5.17
C TRP A 177 -10.89 -1.87 6.46
N GLY A 178 -11.13 -0.74 7.14
CA GLY A 178 -10.49 -0.44 8.42
C GLY A 178 -8.99 -0.13 8.34
N ALA A 179 -8.41 -0.02 7.13
CA ALA A 179 -7.03 0.38 7.01
C ALA A 179 -6.82 1.80 7.58
N PRO A 180 -5.78 2.04 8.40
CA PRO A 180 -5.57 3.33 9.01
C PRO A 180 -5.44 4.45 7.98
N GLY A 181 -6.27 5.48 8.13
CA GLY A 181 -6.29 6.64 7.26
C GLY A 181 -7.41 6.63 6.22
N LEU A 182 -8.12 5.52 6.01
CA LEU A 182 -9.35 5.45 5.20
C LEU A 182 -10.62 5.76 6.00
#